data_AF-A0A961TXF8-F1
#
_entry.id   AF-A0A961TXF8-F1
#
_cell.length_a   1.000
_cell.length_b   1.000
_cell.length_c   1.000
_cell.angle_alpha   90.00
_cell.angle_beta   90.00
_cell.angle_gamma   90.00
#
_symmetry.space_group_name_H-M   'P 1'
#
loop_
_entity.id
_entity.type
_entity.pdbx_description
1 polymer ?
#
loop_
_entity_poly.entity_id
_entity_poly.type
_entity_poly.pdbx_seq_one_letter_code
_entity_poly.pdbx_strand_id
1 'polypeptide(L)'
;KLISMGFRVSVCEQTEDPAEAKKRGSKSVVRREVIRLVTPGTITEEKLLDPARPNHLAALARIRHAEEADLLALAWIDLSTGQFRVCES
;
A
#
# COMPACT_ATOMS: atom_id res chain seq x y z
N LYS A 1 -13.87 -3.09 6.89
CA LYS A 1 -14.74 -1.89 6.96
C LYS A 1 -14.03 -0.60 6.53
N LEU A 2 -12.86 -0.25 7.07
CA LEU A 2 -12.17 1.00 6.66
C LEU A 2 -11.62 0.96 5.22
N ILE A 3 -10.97 -0.13 4.84
CA ILE A 3 -10.38 -0.29 3.50
C ILE A 3 -11.48 -0.26 2.42
N SER A 4 -12.61 -0.94 2.65
CA SER A 4 -13.77 -0.93 1.75
C SER A 4 -14.43 0.45 1.59
N MET A 5 -14.16 1.39 2.52
CA MET A 5 -14.61 2.79 2.43
C MET A 5 -13.58 3.70 1.74
N GLY A 6 -12.46 3.14 1.23
CA GLY A 6 -11.42 3.90 0.54
C GLY A 6 -10.34 4.49 1.44
N PHE A 7 -10.36 4.23 2.76
CA PHE A 7 -9.33 4.75 3.66
C PHE A 7 -8.00 4.00 3.52
N ARG A 8 -6.90 4.74 3.65
CA ARG A 8 -5.55 4.18 3.85
C ARG A 8 -5.38 3.84 5.32
N VAL A 9 -4.95 2.62 5.62
CA VAL A 9 -4.86 2.08 6.98
C VAL A 9 -3.42 1.65 7.26
N SER A 10 -2.84 2.16 8.35
CA SER A 10 -1.54 1.71 8.86
C SER A 10 -1.77 0.76 10.04
N VAL A 11 -1.13 -0.40 10.02
CA VAL A 11 -1.12 -1.37 11.12
C VAL A 11 0.13 -1.15 11.95
N CYS A 12 -0.06 -0.80 13.22
CA CYS A 12 1.02 -0.57 14.18
C CYS A 12 1.07 -1.70 15.19
N GLU A 13 2.25 -2.30 15.37
CA GLU A 13 2.46 -3.38 16.33
C GLU A 13 3.48 -2.98 17.40
N GLN A 14 3.44 -3.68 18.53
CA GLN A 14 4.47 -3.56 19.56
C GLN A 14 5.73 -4.29 19.10
N THR A 15 6.85 -3.58 19.04
CA THR A 15 8.15 -4.14 18.60
C THR A 15 9.12 -4.34 19.76
N GLU A 16 8.65 -4.12 20.99
CA GLU A 16 9.41 -4.22 22.23
C GLU A 16 8.61 -4.99 23.28
N ASP A 17 9.29 -5.83 24.05
CA ASP A 17 8.69 -6.53 25.18
C ASP A 17 8.36 -5.55 26.34
N PRO A 18 7.20 -5.69 27.00
CA PRO A 18 6.83 -4.84 28.14
C PRO A 18 7.87 -4.82 29.29
N ALA A 19 8.61 -5.90 29.50
CA ALA A 19 9.67 -5.99 30.50
C ALA A 19 10.86 -5.09 30.13
N GLU A 20 11.28 -5.10 28.86
CA GLU A 20 12.35 -4.21 28.37
C GLU A 20 11.93 -2.74 28.45
N ALA A 21 10.68 -2.43 28.12
CA ALA A 21 10.15 -1.08 28.27
C ALA A 21 10.21 -0.62 29.74
N LYS A 22 9.81 -1.47 30.69
CA LYS A 22 9.87 -1.16 32.13
C LYS A 22 11.30 -0.90 32.62
N LYS A 23 12.30 -1.61 32.08
CA LYS A 23 13.72 -1.36 32.40
C LYS A 23 14.17 0.05 32.01
N ARG A 24 13.60 0.64 30.95
CA ARG A 24 13.87 2.04 30.54
C ARG A 24 13.22 3.09 31.44
N GLY A 25 12.27 2.70 32.28
CA GLY A 25 11.61 3.55 33.27
C GLY A 25 10.18 3.13 33.56
N SER A 26 9.70 3.35 34.77
CA SER A 26 8.36 2.91 35.24
C SER A 26 7.18 3.51 34.47
N LYS A 27 7.38 4.62 33.76
CA LYS A 27 6.40 5.27 32.87
C LYS A 27 6.68 5.07 31.38
N SER A 28 7.70 4.28 31.04
CA SER A 28 8.09 4.06 29.66
C SER A 28 7.04 3.23 28.92
N VAL A 29 6.65 3.70 27.73
CA VAL A 29 5.73 2.98 26.85
C VAL A 29 6.56 2.10 25.91
N VAL A 30 6.04 0.90 25.63
CA VAL A 30 6.64 0.00 24.63
C VAL A 30 6.71 0.68 23.26
N ARG A 31 7.82 0.44 22.57
CA ARG A 31 8.00 0.89 21.18
C ARG A 31 6.91 0.29 20.30
N ARG A 32 6.38 1.14 19.40
CA ARG A 32 5.42 0.74 18.38
C ARG A 32 5.88 1.27 17.03
N GLU A 33 5.72 0.44 16.02
CA GLU A 33 6.12 0.75 14.65
C GLU A 33 5.01 0.35 13.68
N VAL A 34 4.91 1.09 12.58
CA VAL A 34 4.03 0.72 11.47
C VAL A 34 4.68 -0.46 10.74
N ILE A 35 4.10 -1.64 10.87
CA ILE A 35 4.60 -2.84 10.19
C ILE A 35 4.02 -3.01 8.79
N ARG A 36 2.89 -2.34 8.52
CA ARG A 36 2.17 -2.51 7.27
C ARG A 36 1.28 -1.31 6.95
N LEU A 37 1.31 -0.90 5.69
CA LEU A 37 0.38 0.07 5.11
C LEU A 37 -0.54 -0.65 4.12
N VAL A 38 -1.85 -0.50 4.32
CA VAL A 38 -2.88 -1.11 3.47
C VAL A 38 -3.72 -0.01 2.84
N THR A 39 -3.85 -0.05 1.52
CA THR A 39 -4.72 0.82 0.73
C THR A 39 -5.64 -0.07 -0.13
N PRO A 40 -6.77 0.44 -0.65
CA PRO A 40 -7.68 -0.37 -1.46
C PRO A 40 -6.99 -1.10 -2.62
N GLY A 41 -6.05 -0.44 -3.30
CA GLY A 41 -5.30 -1.03 -4.42
C GLY A 41 -4.11 -1.89 -4.02
N THR A 42 -3.77 -2.02 -2.73
CA THR A 42 -2.60 -2.78 -2.25
C THR A 42 -2.94 -3.99 -1.37
N ILE A 43 -4.19 -4.43 -1.41
CA ILE A 43 -4.67 -5.61 -0.68
C ILE A 43 -4.15 -6.88 -1.37
N THR A 44 -3.62 -7.81 -0.57
CA THR A 44 -3.16 -9.13 -1.02
C THR A 44 -3.91 -10.27 -0.35
N GLU A 45 -4.66 -10.01 0.73
CA GLU A 45 -5.48 -11.02 1.41
C GLU A 45 -6.72 -11.37 0.61
N GLU A 46 -6.88 -12.66 0.29
CA GLU A 46 -8.04 -13.20 -0.41
C GLU A 46 -9.38 -12.81 0.25
N LYS A 47 -9.45 -12.79 1.59
CA LYS A 47 -10.67 -12.45 2.33
C LYS A 47 -11.15 -11.01 2.14
N LEU A 48 -10.27 -10.14 1.68
CA LEU A 48 -10.54 -8.71 1.46
C LEU A 48 -10.71 -8.38 -0.03
N LEU A 49 -10.45 -9.34 -0.92
CA LEU A 49 -10.57 -9.22 -2.37
C LEU A 49 -11.93 -9.74 -2.84
N ASP A 50 -12.44 -9.15 -3.92
CA ASP A 50 -13.58 -9.71 -4.66
C ASP A 50 -13.05 -10.77 -5.63
N PRO A 51 -13.38 -12.06 -5.48
CA PRO A 51 -12.83 -13.11 -6.34
C PRO A 51 -13.30 -13.00 -7.80
N ALA A 52 -14.36 -12.23 -8.08
CA ALA A 52 -14.87 -12.05 -9.44
C ALA A 52 -14.18 -10.91 -10.21
N ARG A 53 -13.30 -10.12 -9.56
CA ARG A 53 -12.75 -8.89 -10.15
C ARG A 53 -11.26 -8.71 -9.80
N PRO A 54 -10.41 -8.35 -10.77
CA PRO A 54 -9.02 -7.99 -10.48
C PRO A 54 -8.95 -6.69 -9.67
N ASN A 55 -7.97 -6.61 -8.77
CA ASN A 55 -7.73 -5.42 -7.95
C ASN A 55 -6.51 -4.66 -8.48
N HIS A 56 -6.73 -3.82 -9.49
CA HIS A 56 -5.65 -3.09 -10.14
C HIS A 56 -5.25 -1.82 -9.39
N LEU A 57 -3.94 -1.67 -9.16
CA LEU A 57 -3.31 -0.39 -8.83
C LEU A 57 -2.67 0.16 -10.11
N ALA A 58 -3.02 1.38 -10.48
CA ALA A 58 -2.54 2.03 -11.69
C ALA A 58 -1.80 3.35 -11.39
N ALA A 59 -0.84 3.69 -12.24
CA ALA A 59 -0.13 4.95 -12.26
C ALA A 59 -0.13 5.51 -13.68
N LEU A 60 -0.54 6.78 -13.82
CA LEU A 60 -0.53 7.51 -15.07
C LEU A 60 0.57 8.59 -14.99
N ALA A 61 1.44 8.61 -15.99
CA ALA A 61 2.49 9.60 -16.13
C ALA A 61 2.32 10.36 -17.45
N ARG A 62 2.59 11.66 -17.41
CA ARG A 62 2.68 12.50 -18.60
C ARG A 62 4.14 12.83 -18.86
N ILE A 63 4.64 12.41 -20.02
CA ILE A 63 6.01 12.61 -20.45
C ILE A 63 5.99 13.82 -21.39
N ARG A 64 6.68 14.90 -20.98
CA ARG A 64 6.69 16.15 -21.75
C ARG A 64 7.77 16.11 -22.81
N HIS A 65 7.41 16.45 -24.04
CA HIS A 65 8.35 16.65 -25.14
C HIS A 65 8.47 18.14 -25.46
N ALA A 66 9.68 18.59 -25.82
CA ALA A 66 9.94 20.00 -26.09
C ALA A 66 9.39 20.43 -27.47
N GLU A 67 9.38 19.51 -28.43
CA GLU A 67 9.07 19.79 -29.84
C GLU A 67 7.95 18.87 -30.40
N GLU A 68 7.47 17.92 -29.59
CA GLU A 68 6.43 16.95 -29.96
C GLU A 68 5.28 16.97 -28.95
N ALA A 69 4.18 16.27 -29.26
CA ALA A 69 3.08 16.12 -28.33
C ALA A 69 3.52 15.38 -27.05
N ASP A 70 2.91 15.73 -25.92
CA ASP A 70 3.11 15.00 -24.67
C ASP A 70 2.66 13.54 -24.83
N LEU A 71 3.49 12.59 -24.39
CA LEU A 71 3.14 11.18 -24.34
C LEU A 71 2.47 10.85 -23.00
N LEU A 72 1.57 9.89 -23.01
CA LEU A 72 0.95 9.35 -21.80
C LEU A 72 1.40 7.91 -21.59
N ALA A 73 2.01 7.66 -20.43
CA ALA A 73 2.41 6.32 -20.01
C ALA A 73 1.50 5.84 -18.87
N LEU A 74 0.97 4.63 -19.01
CA LEU A 74 0.14 3.96 -18.01
C LEU A 74 0.83 2.68 -17.55
N ALA A 75 0.99 2.52 -16.25
CA ALA A 75 1.39 1.28 -15.62
C ALA A 75 0.27 0.77 -14.71
N TRP A 76 0.00 -0.53 -14.70
CA TRP A 76 -0.94 -1.13 -13.77
C TRP A 76 -0.53 -2.53 -13.32
N ILE A 77 -0.83 -2.84 -12.07
CA ILE A 77 -0.50 -4.11 -11.43
C ILE A 77 -1.73 -4.68 -10.73
N ASP A 78 -1.93 -6.00 -10.81
CA ASP A 78 -2.70 -6.73 -9.81
C ASP A 78 -1.74 -7.36 -8.80
N LEU A 79 -1.71 -6.84 -7.58
CA LEU A 79 -0.79 -7.29 -6.53
C LEU A 79 -1.08 -8.70 -6.01
N SER A 80 -2.31 -9.20 -6.19
CA SER A 80 -2.69 -10.55 -5.77
C SER A 80 -2.17 -11.64 -6.71
N THR A 81 -1.96 -11.30 -7.98
CA THR A 81 -1.46 -12.24 -9.01
C THR A 81 -0.05 -11.93 -9.50
N GLY A 82 0.46 -10.72 -9.23
CA GLY A 82 1.74 -10.24 -9.75
C GLY A 82 1.69 -9.84 -11.23
N GLN A 83 0.51 -9.82 -11.86
CA GLN A 83 0.38 -9.39 -13.25
C GLN A 83 0.63 -7.88 -13.37
N PHE A 84 1.71 -7.52 -14.04
CA PHE A 84 2.14 -6.15 -14.25
C PHE A 84 2.20 -5.81 -15.74
N ARG A 85 1.67 -4.64 -16.11
CA ARG A 85 1.63 -4.17 -17.49
C ARG A 85 1.97 -2.69 -17.56
N VAL A 86 2.54 -2.30 -18.69
CA VAL A 86 2.89 -0.92 -19.03
C VAL A 86 2.52 -0.67 -20.49
N CYS A 87 2.00 0.50 -20.80
CA CYS A 87 1.80 0.99 -22.16
C CYS A 87 2.03 2.50 -22.26
N GLU A 88 2.35 2.98 -23.45
CA GLU A 88 2.45 4.41 -23.78
C GLU A 88 1.73 4.71 -25.10
N SER A 89 1.32 5.97 -25.28
CA SER A 89 0.72 6.52 -26.50
C SER A 89 1.35 7.83 -26.88
#